data_AF-R1GF96-F1
#
_entry.id   AF-R1GF96-F1
#
_cell.length_a   1.000
_cell.length_b   1.000
_cell.length_c   1.000
_cell.angle_alpha   90.00
_cell.angle_beta   90.00
_cell.angle_gamma   90.00
#
_symmetry.space_group_name_H-M   'P 1'
#
loop_
_entity.id
_entity.type
_entity.pdbx_description
1 polymer ?
#
loop_
_entity_poly.entity_id
_entity_poly.type
_entity_poly.pdbx_seq_one_letter_code
_entity_poly.pdbx_strand_id
1 'polypeptide(L)'
;MSEPLIRSTEPRREWLVRCSDAWRDLAVCSVEVNRGEIGIFGPRGDVFTLNRAEIADFRTALDAAIGQAESDLRAERAGRAADYRI
;
A
#
# COMPACT_ATOMS: atom_id res chain seq x y z
N MET A 1 17.88 -34.33 -16.48
CA MET A 1 17.03 -33.49 -15.61
C MET A 1 16.93 -32.13 -16.31
N SER A 2 15.78 -31.80 -16.86
CA SER A 2 15.61 -30.56 -17.64
C SER A 2 15.35 -29.38 -16.69
N GLU A 3 16.13 -28.31 -16.84
CA GLU A 3 15.91 -27.06 -16.09
C GLU A 3 14.61 -26.38 -16.54
N PRO A 4 13.85 -25.76 -15.61
CA PRO A 4 12.66 -25.01 -15.99
C PRO A 4 13.04 -23.78 -16.81
N LEU A 5 12.51 -23.70 -18.04
CA LEU A 5 12.71 -22.58 -18.96
C LEU A 5 12.16 -21.24 -18.45
N ILE A 6 11.21 -21.29 -17.50
CA ILE A 6 10.55 -20.12 -16.93
C ILE A 6 11.07 -19.92 -15.50
N ARG A 7 12.31 -19.47 -15.38
CA ARG A 7 12.84 -18.87 -14.15
C ARG A 7 13.20 -17.43 -14.47
N SER A 8 12.40 -16.48 -13.99
CA SER A 8 12.83 -15.08 -14.01
C SER A 8 13.96 -14.92 -13.00
N THR A 9 15.16 -14.65 -13.50
CA THR A 9 16.34 -14.32 -12.68
C THR A 9 16.40 -12.83 -12.34
N GLU A 10 15.48 -12.04 -12.90
CA GLU A 10 15.43 -10.61 -12.67
C GLU A 10 14.80 -10.29 -11.31
N PRO A 11 15.29 -9.26 -10.61
CA PRO A 11 14.69 -8.83 -9.36
C PRO A 11 13.24 -8.40 -9.58
N ARG A 12 12.36 -8.75 -8.63
CA ARG A 12 10.96 -8.32 -8.66
C ARG A 12 10.89 -6.78 -8.74
N ARG A 13 10.11 -6.27 -9.69
CA ARG A 13 9.89 -4.84 -9.92
C ARG A 13 8.45 -4.39 -9.77
N GLU A 14 7.53 -5.31 -9.51
CA GLU A 14 6.11 -5.03 -9.33
C GLU A 14 5.55 -5.80 -8.13
N TRP A 15 4.64 -5.16 -7.40
CA TRP A 15 3.91 -5.71 -6.27
C TRP A 15 2.43 -5.39 -6.43
N LEU A 16 1.58 -6.42 -6.50
CA LEU A 16 0.12 -6.26 -6.51
C LEU A 16 -0.41 -6.24 -5.07
N VAL A 17 -1.22 -5.23 -4.76
CA VAL A 17 -1.78 -4.98 -3.42
C VAL A 17 -3.30 -4.95 -3.50
N ARG A 18 -3.98 -5.73 -2.65
CA ARG A 18 -5.44 -5.64 -2.52
C ARG A 18 -5.79 -4.30 -1.89
N CYS A 19 -6.70 -3.58 -2.52
CA CYS A 19 -7.17 -2.27 -2.09
C CYS A 19 -8.68 -2.15 -2.31
N SER A 20 -9.24 -1.00 -1.94
CA SER A 20 -10.61 -0.63 -2.29
C SER A 20 -10.58 0.53 -3.29
N ASP A 21 -11.47 0.53 -4.28
CA ASP A 21 -11.60 1.65 -5.19
C ASP A 21 -12.41 2.81 -4.55
N ALA A 22 -12.68 3.86 -5.31
CA ALA A 22 -13.40 5.04 -4.82
C ALA A 22 -14.86 4.74 -4.38
N TRP A 23 -15.44 3.60 -4.77
CA TRP A 23 -16.77 3.14 -4.36
C TRP A 23 -16.71 2.11 -3.22
N ARG A 24 -15.52 1.85 -2.68
CA ARG A 24 -15.21 0.84 -1.67
C ARG A 24 -15.31 -0.60 -2.15
N ASP A 25 -15.39 -0.82 -3.46
CA ASP A 25 -15.38 -2.16 -4.04
C ASP A 25 -13.97 -2.76 -3.99
N LEU A 26 -13.89 -4.10 -3.93
CA LEU A 26 -12.60 -4.80 -3.91
C LEU A 26 -11.85 -4.56 -5.23
N ALA A 27 -10.60 -4.13 -5.11
CA ALA A 27 -9.73 -3.82 -6.23
C ALA A 27 -8.29 -4.30 -6.00
N VAL A 28 -7.45 -4.14 -7.03
CA VAL A 28 -6.00 -4.39 -6.98
C VAL A 28 -5.28 -3.15 -7.48
N CYS A 29 -4.33 -2.68 -6.67
CA CYS A 29 -3.40 -1.60 -6.96
C CYS A 29 -2.02 -2.20 -7.25
N SER A 30 -1.17 -1.54 -8.04
CA SER A 30 0.23 -1.95 -8.23
C SER A 30 1.20 -0.94 -7.63
N VAL A 31 2.31 -1.45 -7.10
CA VAL A 31 3.50 -0.66 -6.77
C VAL A 31 4.61 -1.15 -7.68
N GLU A 32 5.26 -0.25 -8.41
CA GLU A 32 6.28 -0.60 -9.39
C GLU A 32 7.57 0.17 -9.15
N VAL A 33 8.70 -0.43 -9.51
CA VAL A 33 10.01 0.22 -9.44
C VAL A 33 10.61 0.30 -10.85
N ASN A 34 10.85 1.54 -11.29
CA ASN A 34 11.49 1.81 -12.57
C ASN A 34 12.59 2.86 -12.41
N ARG A 35 13.83 2.53 -12.81
CA ARG A 35 14.99 3.45 -12.78
C ARG A 35 15.21 4.21 -11.46
N GLY A 36 14.85 3.60 -10.34
CA GLY A 36 15.01 4.20 -9.00
C GLY A 36 13.83 5.07 -8.54
N GLU A 37 12.77 5.13 -9.33
CA GLU A 37 11.50 5.75 -8.98
C GLU A 37 10.49 4.67 -8.58
N ILE A 38 9.57 5.04 -7.69
CA ILE A 38 8.44 4.19 -7.29
C ILE A 38 7.17 4.75 -7.92
N GLY A 39 6.47 3.95 -8.72
CA GLY A 39 5.11 4.27 -9.19
C GLY A 39 4.07 3.57 -8.33
N ILE A 40 3.00 4.29 -7.98
CA ILE A 40 1.81 3.73 -7.33
C ILE A 40 0.64 3.92 -8.29
N PHE A 41 0.04 2.81 -8.71
CA PHE A 41 -1.03 2.78 -9.69
C PHE A 41 -2.30 2.25 -9.02
N GLY A 42 -3.33 3.08 -8.98
CA GLY A 42 -4.65 2.66 -8.57
C GLY A 42 -5.38 1.89 -9.67
N PRO A 43 -6.52 1.26 -9.34
CA PRO A 43 -7.24 0.36 -10.23
C PRO A 43 -7.82 1.05 -11.48
N ARG A 44 -7.85 2.38 -11.52
CA ARG A 44 -8.36 3.18 -12.64
C ARG A 44 -7.29 4.01 -13.32
N GLY A 45 -6.02 3.73 -13.05
CA GLY A 45 -4.89 4.42 -13.68
C GLY A 45 -4.59 5.79 -13.08
N ASP A 46 -5.04 6.07 -11.86
CA ASP A 46 -4.45 7.12 -11.04
C ASP A 46 -3.02 6.71 -10.69
N VAL A 47 -2.07 7.54 -11.11
CA VAL A 47 -0.63 7.30 -10.96
C VAL A 47 0.00 8.49 -10.29
N PHE A 48 0.76 8.23 -9.24
CA PHE A 48 1.83 9.14 -8.86
C PHE A 48 3.14 8.39 -8.78
N THR A 49 4.21 9.11 -9.08
CA THR A 49 5.58 8.60 -9.09
C THR A 49 6.36 9.37 -8.03
N LEU A 50 7.20 8.64 -7.32
CA LEU A 50 8.07 9.16 -6.28
C LEU A 50 9.53 9.01 -6.75
N ASN A 51 10.22 10.13 -6.87
CA ASN A 51 11.66 10.16 -7.04
C ASN A 51 12.39 9.88 -5.72
N ARG A 52 13.72 9.82 -5.75
CA ARG A 52 14.55 9.48 -4.58
C ARG A 52 14.24 10.31 -3.32
N ALA A 53 14.07 11.63 -3.45
CA ALA A 53 13.79 12.49 -2.30
C ALA A 53 12.38 12.25 -1.77
N GLU A 54 11.41 12.19 -2.68
CA GLU A 54 9.99 11.96 -2.37
C GLU A 54 9.75 10.59 -1.73
N ILE A 55 10.53 9.56 -2.08
CA ILE A 55 10.43 8.22 -1.45
C ILE A 55 10.70 8.30 0.07
N ALA A 56 11.72 9.07 0.48
CA ALA A 56 12.06 9.20 1.89
C ALA A 56 10.94 9.92 2.66
N ASP A 57 10.47 11.04 2.11
CA ASP A 57 9.41 11.83 2.71
C ASP A 57 8.08 11.06 2.76
N PHE A 58 7.73 10.37 1.66
CA PHE A 58 6.54 9.54 1.58
C PHE A 58 6.57 8.42 2.61
N ARG A 59 7.71 7.76 2.80
CA ARG A 59 7.85 6.70 3.81
C ARG A 59 7.61 7.23 5.21
N THR A 60 8.25 8.35 5.58
CA THR A 60 8.07 8.97 6.90
C THR A 60 6.61 9.40 7.11
N ALA A 61 5.99 10.00 6.11
CA ALA A 61 4.59 10.41 6.19
C ALA A 61 3.63 9.21 6.32
N LEU A 62 3.87 8.13 5.57
CA LEU A 62 3.06 6.92 5.63
C LEU A 62 3.16 6.25 7.00
N ASP A 63 4.37 6.13 7.56
CA ASP A 63 4.58 5.55 8.89
C ASP A 63 3.83 6.37 9.98
N ALA A 64 3.87 7.70 9.91
CA ALA A 64 3.12 8.57 10.80
C ALA A 64 1.60 8.41 10.65
N ALA A 65 1.11 8.33 9.40
CA ALA A 65 -0.31 8.13 9.11
C ALA A 65 -0.83 6.79 9.63
N ILE A 66 -0.03 5.72 9.51
CA ILE A 66 -0.34 4.41 10.10
C ILE A 66 -0.47 4.52 11.62
N GLY A 67 0.49 5.17 12.29
CA GLY A 67 0.45 5.38 13.74
C GLY A 67 -0.80 6.15 14.20
N GLN A 68 -1.24 7.13 13.42
CA GLN A 68 -2.49 7.84 13.70
C GLN A 68 -3.72 6.95 13.49
N ALA A 69 -3.80 6.24 12.37
CA ALA A 69 -4.93 5.34 12.07
C ALA A 69 -5.10 4.26 13.14
N GLU A 70 -4.00 3.69 13.65
CA GLU A 70 -4.06 2.75 14.77
C GLU A 70 -4.59 3.39 16.06
N SER A 71 -4.21 4.63 16.35
CA SER A 71 -4.71 5.36 17.52
C SER A 71 -6.21 5.59 17.41
N ASP A 72 -6.70 5.98 16.23
CA ASP A 72 -8.12 6.20 15.98
C ASP A 72 -8.92 4.90 16.15
N LEU A 73 -8.43 3.78 15.59
CA LEU A 73 -9.06 2.46 15.74
C LEU A 73 -9.12 1.99 17.19
N ARG A 74 -8.09 2.28 18.00
CA ARG A 74 -8.10 1.98 19.44
C ARG A 74 -9.15 2.82 20.17
N ALA A 75 -9.27 4.11 19.82
CA ALA A 75 -10.27 5.00 20.41
C ALA A 75 -11.70 4.56 20.07
N GLU A 76 -11.98 4.21 18.81
CA GLU A 76 -13.29 3.69 18.39
C GLU A 76 -13.70 2.43 19.16
N ARG A 77 -12.75 1.49 19.35
CA ARG A 77 -12.99 0.27 20.12
C ARG A 77 -13.29 0.56 21.58
N ALA A 78 -12.56 1.49 22.20
CA ALA A 78 -12.78 1.88 23.58
C ALA A 78 -14.16 2.56 23.76
N GLY A 79 -14.56 3.44 22.84
CA GLY A 79 -15.87 4.09 22.83
C GLY A 79 -17.01 3.07 22.72
N ARG A 80 -16.95 2.15 21.75
CA ARG A 80 -17.96 1.08 21.59
C ARG A 80 -18.08 0.17 22.81
N ALA A 81 -16.97 -0.10 23.51
CA ALA A 81 -16.98 -0.90 24.72
C ALA A 81 -17.56 -0.16 25.95
N ALA A 82 -17.54 1.18 25.94
CA ALA A 82 -18.21 1.99 26.95
C ALA A 82 -19.73 2.02 26.70
N ASP A 83 -20.16 2.16 25.44
CA ASP A 83 -21.58 2.19 25.06
C ASP A 83 -22.32 0.88 25.35
N TYR A 84 -21.64 -0.28 25.27
CA TYR A 84 -22.24 -1.60 25.58
C TYR A 84 -22.34 -1.89 27.09
N ARG A 85 -21.78 -1.05 27.96
CA ARG A 85 -21.82 -1.23 29.43
C ARG A 85 -22.98 -0.49 30.10
N ILE A 86 -23.88 0.13 29.32
CA ILE A 86 -25.08 0.82 29.78
C ILE A 86 -26.30 -0.09 29.63
#